data_AF-A0A927A2L4-F1
#
_entry.id   AF-A0A927A2L4-F1
#
_cell.length_a   1.000
_cell.length_b   1.000
_cell.length_c   1.000
_cell.angle_alpha   90.00
_cell.angle_beta   90.00
_cell.angle_gamma   90.00
#
_symmetry.space_group_name_H-M   'P 1'
#
loop_
_entity.id
_entity.type
_entity.pdbx_description
1 polymer ?
#
loop_
_entity_poly.entity_id
_entity_poly.type
_entity_poly.pdbx_seq_one_letter_code
_entity_poly.pdbx_strand_id
1 'polypeptide(L)'
;MAKPADVSTKRLISLAPNNWVKWVTNLAGLEVRQDYRVINLWEVDVKITLEQPLPSLLPFVPILKGGEDETIIREALLLLQADEQLSQLETVLAFFATFVLDSALVQEIMRWDMAVLRESPWYQEILQQGEKQGEEIGERKDRISSIELCLEVKFGDEGLKFMPKISEISDLETLKTIQRSILTVQSLEELRLVMGNL
;
A
#
# COMPACT_ATOMS: atom_id res chain seq x y z
N MET A 1 16.11 -1.17 -28.24
CA MET A 1 15.17 -2.09 -28.92
C MET A 1 15.03 -3.34 -28.07
N ALA A 2 13.94 -3.48 -27.32
CA ALA A 2 13.64 -4.69 -26.56
C ALA A 2 13.22 -5.79 -27.54
N LYS A 3 13.93 -6.93 -27.53
CA LYS A 3 13.51 -8.12 -28.27
C LYS A 3 12.20 -8.64 -27.65
N PRO A 4 11.12 -8.84 -28.41
CA PRO A 4 9.94 -9.49 -27.88
C PRO A 4 10.32 -10.94 -27.54
N ALA A 5 10.16 -11.32 -26.27
CA ALA A 5 10.34 -12.71 -25.86
C ALA A 5 9.20 -13.53 -26.47
N ASP A 6 9.53 -14.41 -27.41
CA ASP A 6 8.59 -15.37 -27.98
C ASP A 6 8.17 -16.36 -26.88
N VAL A 7 6.95 -16.17 -26.36
CA VAL A 7 6.32 -17.03 -25.35
C VAL A 7 5.40 -18.08 -25.99
N SER A 8 5.32 -18.16 -27.33
CA SER A 8 4.38 -19.04 -28.05
C SER A 8 4.63 -20.55 -27.86
N THR A 9 5.83 -20.95 -27.43
CA THR A 9 6.24 -22.36 -27.26
C THR A 9 6.10 -22.89 -25.83
N LYS A 10 5.66 -22.06 -24.89
CA LYS A 10 5.64 -22.40 -23.46
C LYS A 10 4.20 -22.62 -22.98
N ARG A 11 3.91 -23.79 -22.41
CA ARG A 11 2.60 -24.09 -21.81
C ARG A 11 2.77 -24.63 -20.39
N LEU A 12 2.00 -24.08 -19.45
CA LEU A 12 1.81 -24.64 -18.12
C LEU A 12 0.85 -25.83 -18.24
N ILE A 13 1.29 -27.03 -17.86
CA ILE A 13 0.54 -28.26 -18.15
C ILE A 13 -0.29 -28.76 -16.96
N SER A 14 0.13 -28.51 -15.71
CA SER A 14 -0.67 -28.83 -14.52
C SER A 14 -0.06 -28.27 -13.24
N LEU A 15 -0.92 -28.01 -12.25
CA LEU A 15 -0.58 -27.93 -10.83
C LEU A 15 -1.04 -29.27 -10.22
N ALA A 16 -0.13 -30.24 -10.11
CA ALA A 16 -0.43 -31.55 -9.53
C ALA A 16 -0.31 -31.47 -7.99
N PRO A 17 -1.02 -32.32 -7.21
CA PRO A 17 -1.55 -32.01 -5.87
C PRO A 17 -0.53 -31.73 -4.74
N ASN A 18 0.77 -31.72 -5.04
CA ASN A 18 1.86 -31.53 -4.07
C ASN A 18 2.83 -30.39 -4.47
N ASN A 19 2.32 -29.30 -5.04
CA ASN A 19 3.09 -28.10 -5.40
C ASN A 19 4.11 -28.27 -6.54
N TRP A 20 3.97 -29.26 -7.42
CA TRP A 20 4.87 -29.41 -8.57
C TRP A 20 4.26 -28.80 -9.85
N VAL A 21 5.05 -27.96 -10.52
CA VAL A 21 4.74 -27.32 -11.78
C VAL A 21 5.58 -27.96 -12.89
N LYS A 22 4.92 -28.44 -13.93
CA LYS A 22 5.60 -29.00 -15.11
C LYS A 22 5.59 -27.99 -16.25
N TRP A 23 6.78 -27.68 -16.75
CA TRP A 23 6.99 -26.83 -17.90
C TRP A 23 7.59 -27.64 -19.03
N VAL A 24 6.98 -27.54 -20.21
CA VAL A 24 7.48 -28.21 -21.41
C VAL A 24 7.68 -27.18 -22.51
N THR A 25 8.81 -27.26 -23.20
CA THR A 25 9.16 -26.37 -24.32
C THR A 25 9.68 -27.21 -25.47
N ASN A 26 9.19 -26.96 -26.68
CA ASN A 26 9.69 -27.58 -27.89
C ASN A 26 10.72 -26.66 -28.56
N LEU A 27 11.95 -27.14 -28.75
CA LEU A 27 13.02 -26.39 -29.40
C LEU A 27 13.65 -27.28 -30.47
N ALA A 28 13.53 -26.87 -31.74
CA ALA A 28 14.09 -27.59 -32.90
C ALA A 28 13.70 -29.09 -32.96
N GLY A 29 12.47 -29.43 -32.54
CA GLY A 29 11.97 -30.81 -32.54
C GLY A 29 12.34 -31.62 -31.30
N LEU A 30 13.11 -31.05 -30.36
CA LEU A 30 13.39 -31.64 -29.06
C LEU A 30 12.38 -31.13 -28.03
N GLU A 31 11.81 -32.07 -27.26
CA GLU A 31 10.98 -31.74 -26.10
C GLU A 31 11.86 -31.60 -24.86
N VAL A 32 11.95 -30.38 -24.31
CA VAL A 32 12.61 -30.11 -23.03
C VAL A 32 11.54 -30.04 -21.96
N ARG A 33 11.69 -30.87 -20.93
CA ARG A 33 10.82 -30.88 -19.76
C ARG A 33 11.58 -30.39 -18.53
N GLN A 34 10.97 -29.45 -17.81
CA GLN A 34 11.45 -28.92 -16.55
C GLN A 34 10.34 -29.07 -15.51
N ASP A 35 10.66 -29.78 -14.42
CA ASP A 35 9.75 -29.96 -13.30
C ASP A 35 10.22 -29.03 -12.16
N TYR A 36 9.36 -28.10 -11.77
CA TYR A 36 9.60 -27.12 -10.71
C TYR A 36 8.82 -27.53 -9.46
N ARG A 37 9.42 -27.32 -8.30
CA ARG A 37 8.73 -27.46 -7.01
C ARG A 37 8.42 -26.06 -6.46
N VAL A 38 7.15 -25.76 -6.28
CA VAL A 38 6.67 -24.58 -5.59
C VAL A 38 6.84 -24.82 -4.09
N ILE A 39 7.47 -23.86 -3.43
CA ILE A 39 7.75 -23.90 -1.99
C ILE A 39 7.18 -22.65 -1.35
N ASN A 40 6.71 -22.79 -0.11
CA ASN A 40 6.32 -21.67 0.72
C ASN A 40 7.58 -21.08 1.37
N LEU A 41 7.87 -19.81 1.11
CA LEU A 41 9.08 -19.17 1.63
C LEU A 41 9.11 -19.13 3.17
N TRP A 42 7.97 -18.99 3.84
CA TRP A 42 7.87 -19.04 5.31
C TRP A 42 8.16 -20.42 5.93
N GLU A 43 8.29 -21.47 5.11
CA GLU A 43 8.75 -22.79 5.58
C GLU A 43 10.26 -22.98 5.37
N VAL A 44 10.91 -22.11 4.60
CA VAL A 44 12.34 -22.16 4.28
C VAL A 44 13.12 -21.51 5.41
N ASP A 45 14.10 -22.23 5.95
CA ASP A 45 14.97 -21.74 7.02
C ASP A 45 15.84 -20.58 6.51
N VAL A 46 15.84 -19.46 7.23
CA VAL A 46 16.61 -18.27 6.88
C VAL A 46 18.12 -18.54 6.75
N LYS A 47 18.63 -19.54 7.48
CA LYS A 47 20.05 -19.93 7.42
C LYS A 47 20.50 -20.33 6.03
N ILE A 48 19.62 -20.91 5.21
CA ILE A 48 19.96 -21.30 3.83
C ILE A 48 20.42 -20.06 3.04
N THR A 49 19.77 -18.92 3.24
CA THR A 49 20.08 -17.67 2.54
C THR A 49 21.38 -17.03 3.02
N LEU A 50 21.73 -17.21 4.31
CA LEU A 50 22.93 -16.61 4.91
C LEU A 50 24.18 -17.50 4.77
N GLU A 51 24.04 -18.81 4.95
CA GLU A 51 25.16 -19.77 4.87
C GLU A 51 25.54 -20.10 3.42
N GLN A 52 24.57 -20.13 2.51
CA GLN A 52 24.78 -20.23 1.07
C GLN A 52 24.24 -18.95 0.46
N PRO A 53 25.07 -17.90 0.28
CA PRO A 53 24.58 -16.59 -0.14
C PRO A 53 23.83 -16.74 -1.48
N LEU A 54 22.50 -16.74 -1.38
CA LEU A 54 21.55 -16.76 -2.48
C LEU A 54 21.01 -15.33 -2.54
N PRO A 55 21.65 -14.43 -3.31
CA PRO A 55 21.37 -13.00 -3.16
C PRO A 55 19.95 -12.63 -3.57
N SER A 56 19.33 -13.45 -4.42
CA SER A 56 17.93 -13.35 -4.81
C SER A 56 16.93 -13.64 -3.69
N LEU A 57 17.34 -14.32 -2.62
CA LEU A 57 16.50 -14.61 -1.45
C LEU A 57 16.65 -13.60 -0.32
N LEU A 58 17.73 -12.79 -0.30
CA LEU A 58 17.97 -11.77 0.71
C LEU A 58 16.76 -10.85 0.95
N PRO A 59 16.04 -10.36 -0.09
CA PRO A 59 14.91 -9.47 0.14
C PRO A 59 13.72 -10.13 0.83
N PHE A 60 13.65 -11.46 0.80
CA PHE A 60 12.59 -12.24 1.41
C PHE A 60 12.94 -12.72 2.81
N VAL A 61 14.15 -12.43 3.31
CA VAL A 61 14.59 -12.81 4.66
C VAL A 61 13.52 -12.56 5.73
N PRO A 62 12.83 -11.40 5.78
CA PRO A 62 11.84 -11.15 6.82
C PRO A 62 10.64 -12.13 6.83
N ILE A 63 10.34 -12.79 5.70
CA ILE A 63 9.25 -13.75 5.59
C ILE A 63 9.73 -15.22 5.59
N LEU A 64 11.03 -15.47 5.74
CA LEU A 64 11.58 -16.81 5.90
C LEU A 64 11.36 -17.31 7.34
N LYS A 65 11.44 -18.63 7.52
CA LYS A 65 11.34 -19.23 8.84
C LYS A 65 12.53 -18.81 9.71
N GLY A 66 12.26 -18.08 10.80
CA GLY A 66 13.28 -17.56 11.70
C GLY A 66 13.93 -16.27 11.22
N GLY A 67 13.40 -15.62 10.17
CA GLY A 67 13.92 -14.38 9.61
C GLY A 67 13.32 -13.11 10.21
N GLU A 68 12.42 -13.24 11.19
CA GLU A 68 11.77 -12.12 11.90
C GLU A 68 12.71 -11.36 12.86
N ASP A 69 13.90 -11.89 13.13
CA ASP A 69 14.88 -11.28 14.04
C ASP A 69 15.55 -10.04 13.40
N GLU A 70 15.60 -8.95 14.16
CA GLU A 70 16.22 -7.70 13.72
C GLU A 70 17.68 -7.87 13.27
N THR A 71 18.47 -8.67 13.98
CA THR A 71 19.90 -8.83 13.67
C THR A 71 20.08 -9.54 12.33
N ILE A 72 19.22 -10.51 12.04
CA ILE A 72 19.18 -11.25 10.77
C ILE A 72 18.77 -10.32 9.62
N ILE A 73 17.77 -9.46 9.84
CA ILE A 73 17.32 -8.49 8.84
C ILE A 73 18.42 -7.44 8.57
N ARG A 74 19.13 -6.97 9.60
CA ARG A 74 20.28 -6.08 9.45
C ARG A 74 21.42 -6.74 8.67
N GLU A 75 21.70 -8.01 8.92
CA GLU A 75 22.72 -8.76 8.19
C GLU A 75 22.35 -8.88 6.70
N ALA A 76 21.10 -9.25 6.40
CA ALA A 76 20.60 -9.34 5.04
C ALA A 76 20.67 -8.00 4.30
N LEU A 77 20.36 -6.89 4.99
CA LEU A 77 20.51 -5.54 4.46
C LEU A 77 21.97 -5.21 4.12
N LEU A 78 22.92 -5.52 5.01
CA LEU A 78 24.35 -5.31 4.77
C LEU A 78 24.84 -6.10 3.54
N LEU A 79 24.35 -7.32 3.36
CA LEU A 79 24.68 -8.14 2.19
C LEU A 79 24.11 -7.55 0.88
N LEU A 80 22.90 -6.98 0.91
CA LEU A 80 22.34 -6.27 -0.25
C LEU A 80 23.13 -4.99 -0.58
N GLN A 81 23.53 -4.23 0.43
CA GLN A 81 24.30 -2.99 0.28
C GLN A 81 25.72 -3.22 -0.23
N ALA A 82 26.28 -4.41 0.01
CA ALA A 82 27.62 -4.77 -0.46
C ALA A 82 27.69 -4.98 -1.98
N ASP A 83 26.57 -5.15 -2.67
CA ASP A 83 26.50 -5.35 -4.12
C ASP A 83 25.64 -4.25 -4.77
N GLU A 84 26.29 -3.39 -5.57
CA GLU A 84 25.61 -2.29 -6.27
C GLU A 84 24.43 -2.77 -7.13
N GLN A 85 24.48 -3.99 -7.68
CA GLN A 85 23.38 -4.54 -8.50
C GLN A 85 22.16 -4.92 -7.65
N LEU A 86 22.37 -5.23 -6.37
CA LEU A 86 21.33 -5.70 -5.45
C LEU A 86 20.79 -4.61 -4.55
N SER A 87 21.46 -3.46 -4.46
CA SER A 87 21.01 -2.27 -3.71
C SER A 87 19.54 -1.88 -3.99
N GLN A 88 19.06 -2.08 -5.22
CA GLN A 88 17.65 -1.82 -5.59
C GLN A 88 16.65 -2.71 -4.82
N LEU A 89 17.08 -3.88 -4.38
CA LEU A 89 16.24 -4.85 -3.67
C LEU A 89 16.10 -4.53 -2.18
N GLU A 90 16.85 -3.55 -1.65
CA GLU A 90 16.69 -3.07 -0.27
C GLU A 90 15.26 -2.62 0.01
N THR A 91 14.61 -1.99 -0.99
CA THR A 91 13.20 -1.57 -0.87
C THR A 91 12.26 -2.76 -0.67
N VAL A 92 12.55 -3.87 -1.34
CA VAL A 92 11.76 -5.11 -1.23
C VAL A 92 11.97 -5.73 0.16
N LEU A 93 13.21 -5.74 0.65
CA LEU A 93 13.54 -6.17 2.02
C LEU A 93 12.81 -5.31 3.06
N ALA A 94 12.84 -3.97 2.91
CA ALA A 94 12.16 -3.03 3.80
C ALA A 94 10.67 -3.33 3.87
N PHE A 95 10.04 -3.51 2.70
CA PHE A 95 8.62 -3.80 2.61
C PHE A 95 8.26 -5.05 3.42
N PHE A 96 8.97 -6.15 3.19
CA PHE A 96 8.71 -7.39 3.96
C PHE A 96 9.06 -7.25 5.44
N ALA A 97 10.07 -6.47 5.80
CA ALA A 97 10.42 -6.21 7.21
C ALA A 97 9.27 -5.52 7.96
N THR A 98 8.45 -4.69 7.30
CA THR A 98 7.28 -4.07 7.94
C THR A 98 6.19 -5.07 8.37
N PHE A 99 6.23 -6.31 7.87
CA PHE A 99 5.29 -7.35 8.29
C PHE A 99 5.69 -8.06 9.60
N VAL A 100 6.96 -7.96 9.98
CA VAL A 100 7.51 -8.71 11.13
C VAL A 100 8.15 -7.80 12.19
N LEU A 101 8.54 -6.58 11.83
CA LEU A 101 9.10 -5.57 12.72
C LEU A 101 8.21 -4.33 12.83
N ASP A 102 8.41 -3.55 13.91
CA ASP A 102 7.78 -2.24 14.06
C ASP A 102 8.26 -1.27 12.98
N SER A 103 7.36 -0.44 12.46
CA SER A 103 7.67 0.49 11.38
C SER A 103 8.75 1.52 11.75
N ALA A 104 8.82 1.97 13.01
CA ALA A 104 9.86 2.88 13.47
C ALA A 104 11.24 2.20 13.48
N LEU A 105 11.27 0.93 13.88
CA LEU A 105 12.50 0.14 13.86
C LEU A 105 12.97 -0.14 12.42
N VAL A 106 12.06 -0.45 11.49
CA VAL A 106 12.41 -0.60 10.07
C VAL A 106 13.00 0.70 9.51
N GLN A 107 12.44 1.86 9.84
CA GLN A 107 12.98 3.16 9.41
C GLN A 107 14.40 3.39 9.94
N GLU A 108 14.67 3.01 11.19
CA GLU A 108 15.99 3.11 11.80
C GLU A 108 17.00 2.15 11.14
N ILE A 109 16.63 0.87 10.98
CA ILE A 109 17.47 -0.17 10.38
C ILE A 109 17.88 0.22 8.96
N MET A 110 16.89 0.60 8.16
CA MET A 110 17.09 0.93 6.76
C MET A 110 17.80 2.27 6.57
N ARG A 111 18.05 3.01 7.66
CA ARG A 111 18.65 4.35 7.71
C ARG A 111 18.16 5.21 6.55
N TRP A 112 16.86 5.13 6.24
CA TRP A 112 16.29 5.39 4.91
C TRP A 112 17.06 6.53 4.24
N ASP A 113 17.92 6.19 3.29
CA ASP A 113 18.43 7.21 2.39
C ASP A 113 17.25 7.54 1.47
N MET A 114 16.40 8.44 1.97
CA MET A 114 15.18 8.89 1.34
C MET A 114 15.47 9.49 -0.04
N ALA A 115 16.73 9.73 -0.42
CA ALA A 115 17.11 10.16 -1.75
C ALA A 115 16.62 9.19 -2.84
N VAL A 116 16.95 7.89 -2.72
CA VAL A 116 16.63 6.91 -3.79
C VAL A 116 15.12 6.64 -3.87
N LEU A 117 14.43 6.58 -2.73
CA LEU A 117 12.99 6.39 -2.70
C LEU A 117 12.21 7.64 -3.11
N ARG A 118 12.63 8.86 -2.73
CA ARG A 118 11.99 10.11 -3.21
C ARG A 118 12.16 10.31 -4.70
N GLU A 119 13.24 9.80 -5.28
CA GLU A 119 13.48 9.81 -6.72
C GLU A 119 12.67 8.72 -7.45
N SER A 120 12.13 7.72 -6.74
CA SER A 120 11.25 6.72 -7.34
C SER A 120 9.92 7.37 -7.77
N PRO A 121 9.54 7.28 -9.05
CA PRO A 121 8.28 7.82 -9.54
C PRO A 121 7.06 7.26 -8.79
N TRP A 122 7.13 6.02 -8.31
CA TRP A 122 6.03 5.39 -7.57
C TRP A 122 5.85 5.98 -6.16
N TYR A 123 6.94 6.30 -5.46
CA TYR A 123 6.84 6.95 -4.15
C TYR A 123 6.25 8.36 -4.27
N GLN A 124 6.67 9.11 -5.29
CA GLN A 124 6.10 10.43 -5.58
C GLN A 124 4.59 10.34 -5.83
N GLU A 125 4.13 9.31 -6.55
CA GLU A 125 2.71 9.10 -6.80
C GLU A 125 1.93 8.78 -5.50
N ILE A 126 2.45 7.89 -4.65
CA ILE A 126 1.84 7.60 -3.34
C ILE A 126 1.78 8.86 -2.47
N LEU A 127 2.87 9.64 -2.43
CA LEU A 127 2.92 10.87 -1.65
C LEU A 127 1.92 11.90 -2.16
N GLN A 128 1.86 12.14 -3.48
CA GLN A 128 0.90 13.08 -4.09
C GLN A 128 -0.55 12.64 -3.86
N GLN A 129 -0.86 11.35 -4.00
CA GLN A 129 -2.19 10.84 -3.70
C GLN A 129 -2.53 11.00 -2.22
N GLY A 130 -1.56 10.75 -1.33
CA GLY A 130 -1.72 10.93 0.12
C GLY A 130 -1.94 12.38 0.52
N GLU A 131 -1.18 13.32 -0.05
CA GLU A 131 -1.35 14.75 0.16
C GLU A 131 -2.73 15.22 -0.31
N LYS A 132 -3.13 14.82 -1.52
CA LYS A 132 -4.44 15.18 -2.07
C LYS A 132 -5.59 14.61 -1.23
N GLN A 133 -5.50 13.35 -0.81
CA GLN A 133 -6.49 12.75 0.09
C GLN A 133 -6.50 13.47 1.44
N GLY A 134 -5.34 13.83 1.97
CA GLY A 134 -5.21 14.59 3.21
C GLY A 134 -5.88 15.96 3.14
N GLU A 135 -5.69 16.68 2.04
CA GLU A 135 -6.32 17.97 1.77
C GLU A 135 -7.85 17.82 1.68
N GLU A 136 -8.36 16.87 0.90
CA GLU A 136 -9.80 16.61 0.75
C GLU A 136 -10.46 16.24 2.10
N ILE A 137 -9.80 15.40 2.90
CA ILE A 137 -10.27 15.04 4.26
C ILE A 137 -10.27 16.27 5.17
N GLY A 138 -9.22 17.11 5.09
CA GLY A 138 -9.08 18.34 5.86
C GLY A 138 -10.18 19.35 5.55
N GLU A 139 -10.39 19.66 4.28
CA GLU A 139 -11.45 20.57 3.82
C GLU A 139 -12.83 20.09 4.25
N ARG A 140 -13.09 18.78 4.17
CA ARG A 140 -14.37 18.21 4.59
C ARG A 140 -14.57 18.34 6.10
N LYS A 141 -13.56 18.02 6.91
CA LYS A 141 -13.63 18.14 8.38
C LYS A 141 -13.86 19.59 8.80
N ASP A 142 -13.14 20.52 8.19
CA ASP A 142 -13.32 21.96 8.44
C ASP A 142 -14.73 22.41 8.08
N ARG A 143 -15.25 21.97 6.93
CA ARG A 143 -16.60 22.30 6.49
C ARG A 143 -17.67 21.77 7.45
N ILE A 144 -17.56 20.51 7.89
CA ILE A 144 -18.50 19.91 8.85
C ILE A 144 -18.46 20.67 10.17
N SER A 145 -17.27 20.97 10.69
CA SER A 145 -17.09 21.73 11.93
C SER A 145 -17.69 23.13 11.82
N SER A 146 -17.52 23.77 10.66
CA SER A 146 -18.11 25.08 10.39
C SER A 146 -19.64 25.04 10.31
N ILE A 147 -20.22 23.98 9.74
CA ILE A 147 -21.67 23.77 9.72
C ILE A 147 -22.21 23.56 11.13
N GLU A 148 -21.55 22.72 11.93
CA GLU A 148 -21.89 22.48 13.33
C GLU A 148 -21.96 23.80 14.12
N LEU A 149 -20.92 24.62 14.02
CA LEU A 149 -20.87 25.92 14.66
C LEU A 149 -21.99 26.85 14.18
N CYS A 150 -22.27 26.91 12.88
CA CYS A 150 -23.37 27.74 12.35
C CYS A 150 -24.73 27.29 12.87
N LEU A 151 -24.96 25.98 12.98
CA LEU A 151 -26.20 25.42 13.51
C LEU A 151 -26.36 25.71 15.00
N GLU A 152 -25.29 25.49 15.78
CA GLU A 152 -25.27 25.78 17.21
C GLU A 152 -25.56 27.27 17.48
N VAL A 153 -24.85 28.17 16.78
CA VAL A 153 -25.00 29.62 16.97
C VAL A 153 -26.40 30.11 16.60
N LYS A 154 -27.00 29.57 15.54
CA LYS A 154 -28.26 30.09 15.00
C LYS A 154 -29.51 29.40 15.57
N PHE A 155 -29.41 28.11 15.88
CA PHE A 155 -30.54 27.28 16.26
C PHE A 155 -30.33 26.47 17.54
N GLY A 156 -29.15 26.59 18.18
CA GLY A 156 -28.80 25.85 19.40
C GLY A 156 -28.80 24.33 19.20
N ASP A 157 -29.04 23.60 20.28
CA ASP A 157 -29.05 22.14 20.31
C ASP A 157 -30.05 21.52 19.33
N GLU A 158 -31.16 22.22 19.02
CA GLU A 158 -32.14 21.76 18.04
C GLU A 158 -31.57 21.73 16.62
N GLY A 159 -30.67 22.67 16.27
CA GLY A 159 -29.93 22.66 15.01
C GLY A 159 -28.91 21.52 14.93
N LEU A 160 -28.28 21.17 16.05
CA LEU A 160 -27.28 20.10 16.11
C LEU A 160 -27.89 18.71 15.82
N LYS A 161 -29.20 18.53 15.94
CA LYS A 161 -29.89 17.29 15.56
C LYS A 161 -29.75 16.93 14.08
N PHE A 162 -29.35 17.87 13.22
CA PHE A 162 -29.07 17.60 11.81
C PHE A 162 -27.66 17.04 11.56
N MET A 163 -26.75 17.13 12.53
CA MET A 163 -25.35 16.73 12.37
C MET A 163 -25.14 15.26 11.99
N PRO A 164 -25.87 14.26 12.53
CA PRO A 164 -25.71 12.87 12.10
C PRO A 164 -25.88 12.73 10.58
N LYS A 165 -26.93 13.32 10.00
CA LYS A 165 -27.18 13.28 8.56
C LYS A 165 -26.14 14.07 7.75
N ILE A 166 -25.72 15.24 8.24
CA ILE A 166 -24.72 16.08 7.54
C ILE A 166 -23.35 15.41 7.53
N SER A 167 -22.99 14.73 8.63
CA SER A 167 -21.70 14.04 8.79
C SER A 167 -21.53 12.83 7.87
N GLU A 168 -22.61 12.31 7.30
CA GLU A 168 -22.62 11.22 6.32
C GLU A 168 -22.41 11.73 4.88
N ILE A 169 -22.52 13.05 4.65
CA ILE A 169 -22.38 13.63 3.30
C ILE A 169 -20.90 13.64 2.91
N SER A 170 -20.57 12.95 1.82
CA SER A 170 -19.22 12.91 1.26
C SER A 170 -18.93 14.08 0.31
N ASP A 171 -19.96 14.59 -0.38
CA ASP A 171 -19.80 15.64 -1.38
C ASP A 171 -19.58 17.03 -0.76
N LEU A 172 -18.42 17.63 -1.06
CA LEU A 172 -18.01 18.91 -0.49
C LEU A 172 -18.87 20.08 -0.98
N GLU A 173 -19.36 20.04 -2.23
CA GLU A 173 -20.21 21.10 -2.78
C GLU A 173 -21.61 21.10 -2.15
N THR A 174 -22.16 19.91 -1.87
CA THR A 174 -23.37 19.75 -1.07
C THR A 174 -23.19 20.35 0.32
N LEU A 175 -22.08 20.05 1.00
CA LEU A 175 -21.77 20.64 2.30
C LEU A 175 -21.63 22.17 2.24
N LYS A 176 -20.98 22.73 1.20
CA LYS A 176 -20.91 24.19 0.99
C LYS A 176 -22.29 24.80 0.79
N THR A 177 -23.17 24.12 0.06
CA THR A 177 -24.54 24.57 -0.19
C THR A 177 -25.37 24.57 1.08
N ILE A 178 -25.27 23.52 1.90
CA ILE A 178 -25.89 23.44 3.22
C ILE A 178 -25.40 24.55 4.13
N GLN A 179 -24.09 24.79 4.20
CA GLN A 179 -23.56 25.87 5.02
C GLN A 179 -24.10 27.24 4.61
N ARG A 180 -24.13 27.53 3.30
CA ARG A 180 -24.68 28.80 2.78
C ARG A 180 -26.17 28.94 3.08
N SER A 181 -26.94 27.85 2.99
CA SER A 181 -28.37 27.90 3.30
C SER A 181 -28.64 28.14 4.78
N ILE A 182 -27.82 27.57 5.69
CA ILE A 182 -27.93 27.84 7.13
C ILE A 182 -27.84 29.34 7.42
N LEU A 183 -27.01 30.09 6.68
CA LEU A 183 -26.89 31.54 6.86
C LEU A 183 -28.17 32.30 6.48
N THR A 184 -28.95 31.82 5.51
CA THR A 184 -30.13 32.54 4.97
C THR A 184 -31.46 32.11 5.55
N VAL A 185 -31.64 30.82 5.85
CA VAL A 185 -32.90 30.26 6.37
C VAL A 185 -33.24 30.81 7.76
N GLN A 186 -34.52 31.06 8.04
CA GLN A 186 -34.97 31.63 9.31
C GLN A 186 -35.50 30.57 10.30
N SER A 187 -35.68 29.33 9.83
CA SER A 187 -36.20 28.23 10.64
C SER A 187 -35.55 26.89 10.27
N LEU A 188 -35.63 25.93 11.20
CA LEU A 188 -35.16 24.56 10.97
C LEU A 188 -35.98 23.81 9.91
N GLU A 189 -37.23 24.19 9.68
CA GLU A 189 -38.04 23.54 8.64
C GLU A 189 -37.67 24.01 7.23
N GLU A 190 -37.30 25.28 7.08
CA GLU A 190 -36.70 25.76 5.83
C GLU A 190 -35.37 25.04 5.54
N LEU A 191 -34.52 24.87 6.56
CA LEU A 191 -33.28 24.11 6.42
C LEU A 191 -33.55 22.66 5.99
N ARG A 192 -34.54 22.01 6.60
CA ARG A 192 -34.93 20.64 6.27
C ARG A 192 -35.40 20.51 4.81
N LEU A 193 -36.16 21.50 4.31
CA LEU A 193 -36.58 21.54 2.90
C LEU A 193 -35.38 21.67 1.96
N VAL A 194 -34.42 22.53 2.28
CA VAL A 194 -33.20 22.67 1.47
C VAL A 194 -32.40 21.36 1.45
N MET A 195 -32.21 20.72 2.61
CA MET A 195 -31.52 19.43 2.72
C MET A 195 -32.30 18.24 2.11
N GLY A 196 -33.59 18.40 1.82
CA GLY A 196 -34.40 17.39 1.14
C GLY A 196 -34.38 17.51 -0.39
N ASN A 197 -33.96 18.66 -0.91
CA ASN A 197 -33.86 18.97 -2.34
C ASN A 197 -32.42 18.84 -2.88
N LEU A 198 -31.48 18.45 -2.03
CA LEU A 198 -30.08 18.15 -2.33
C LEU A 198 -29.87 16.63 -2.29
#